data_AF-A0AAV5JVV0-F1
#
_entry.id   AF-A0AAV5JVV0-F1
#
_cell.length_a   1.000
_cell.length_b   1.000
_cell.length_c   1.000
_cell.angle_alpha   90.00
_cell.angle_beta   90.00
_cell.angle_gamma   90.00
#
_symmetry.space_group_name_H-M   'P 1'
#
loop_
_entity.id
_entity.type
_entity.pdbx_description
1 polymer ?
#
loop_
_entity_poly.entity_id
_entity_poly.type
_entity_poly.pdbx_seq_one_letter_code
_entity_poly.pdbx_strand_id
1 'polypeptide(L)'
;MLKLFCPLNLDVIGIDEAQFFEDLYDFCCEAADHDGKTVIVTGLDGDYLRRSFGSVLDIIRLADSVTKLTARCELYGKRAFFTLRLRRHKQI
;
A
#
# COMPACT_ATOMS: atom_id res chain seq x y z
N MET A 1 -4.74 3.81 12.63
CA MET A 1 -3.55 3.55 13.46
C MET A 1 -3.31 2.05 13.50
N LEU A 2 -2.29 1.61 12.80
CA LEU A 2 -1.71 0.28 12.92
C LEU A 2 -1.17 0.13 14.36
N LYS A 3 -1.99 -0.43 15.24
CA LYS A 3 -1.54 -0.86 16.56
C LYS A 3 -1.21 -2.35 16.47
N LEU A 4 0.06 -2.67 16.27
CA LEU A 4 0.50 -4.05 16.48
C LEU A 4 1.04 -4.19 17.90
N PHE A 5 0.36 -5.01 18.68
CA PHE A 5 1.04 -5.79 19.71
C PHE A 5 1.61 -7.00 18.99
N CYS A 6 2.83 -6.89 18.46
CA CYS A 6 3.50 -8.00 17.78
C CYS A 6 4.10 -8.91 18.87
N PRO A 7 3.55 -10.11 19.15
CA PRO A 7 4.23 -11.03 20.04
C PRO A 7 5.58 -11.41 19.41
N LEU A 8 6.62 -11.51 20.24
CA LEU A 8 8.03 -11.71 19.81
C LEU A 8 8.24 -12.80 18.74
N ASN A 9 7.33 -13.77 18.64
CA ASN A 9 7.39 -14.93 17.75
C ASN A 9 6.79 -14.75 16.35
N LEU A 10 6.33 -13.56 15.96
CA LEU A 10 5.86 -13.35 14.59
C LEU A 10 7.04 -12.94 13.70
N ASP A 11 7.30 -13.64 12.59
CA ASP A 11 8.41 -13.31 11.69
C ASP A 11 7.99 -12.47 10.47
N VAL A 12 6.72 -12.57 10.06
CA VAL A 12 6.18 -11.96 8.84
C VAL A 12 4.88 -11.21 9.13
N ILE A 13 4.77 -9.99 8.61
CA ILE A 13 3.60 -9.11 8.73
C ILE A 13 3.06 -8.78 7.34
N GLY A 14 1.78 -9.04 7.10
CA GLY A 14 1.08 -8.64 5.88
C GLY A 14 0.17 -7.44 6.13
N ILE A 15 0.28 -6.41 5.28
CA ILE A 15 -0.59 -5.23 5.31
C ILE A 15 -1.28 -5.12 3.96
N ASP A 16 -2.61 -5.21 3.94
CA ASP A 16 -3.41 -4.99 2.75
C ASP A 16 -4.14 -3.64 2.80
N GLU A 17 -4.45 -3.10 1.62
CA GLU A 17 -5.09 -1.79 1.44
C GLU A 17 -4.34 -0.65 2.16
N ALA A 18 -3.01 -0.66 2.07
CA ALA A 18 -2.13 0.14 2.90
C ALA A 18 -2.32 1.67 2.76
N GLN A 19 -2.91 2.13 1.66
CA GLN A 19 -3.22 3.54 1.42
C GLN A 19 -4.17 4.16 2.46
N PHE A 20 -4.86 3.34 3.27
CA PHE A 20 -5.74 3.81 4.34
C PHE A 20 -5.05 3.97 5.70
N PHE A 21 -3.78 3.60 5.84
CA PHE A 21 -3.03 3.77 7.08
C PHE A 21 -2.11 5.00 6.99
N GLU A 22 -2.45 6.03 7.76
CA GLU A 22 -1.64 7.27 7.86
C GLU A 22 -0.28 7.03 8.53
N ASP A 23 -0.19 6.01 9.39
CA ASP A 23 1.01 5.62 10.13
C ASP A 23 1.82 4.50 9.45
N LEU A 24 1.57 4.24 8.16
CA LEU A 24 2.23 3.16 7.41
C LEU A 24 3.75 3.29 7.40
N TYR A 25 4.27 4.50 7.20
CA TYR A 25 5.72 4.73 7.11
C TYR A 25 6.43 4.38 8.42
N ASP A 26 5.96 4.97 9.52
CA ASP A 26 6.53 4.76 10.85
C ASP A 26 6.41 3.29 11.26
N PHE A 27 5.27 2.65 10.93
CA PHE A 27 5.06 1.23 11.18
C PHE A 27 6.07 0.34 10.45
N CYS A 28 6.28 0.57 9.14
CA CYS A 28 7.23 -0.21 8.35
C CYS A 28 8.67 -0.03 8.85
N CYS A 29 9.05 1.19 9.22
CA CYS A 29 10.38 1.47 9.75
C CYS A 29 10.61 0.71 11.08
N GLU A 30 9.67 0.79 12.02
CA GLU A 30 9.79 0.07 13.30
C GLU A 30 9.82 -1.47 13.10
N ALA A 31 8.85 -2.00 12.33
CA ALA A 31 8.73 -3.43 12.15
C ALA A 31 9.91 -4.05 11.39
N ALA A 32 10.40 -3.40 10.34
CA ALA A 32 11.49 -3.92 9.52
C ALA A 32 12.86 -3.64 10.15
N ASP A 33 13.13 -2.39 10.53
CA ASP A 33 14.48 -1.97 10.93
C ASP A 33 14.79 -2.28 12.40
N HIS A 34 13.80 -2.13 13.29
CA HIS A 34 14.00 -2.34 14.73
C HIS A 34 13.65 -3.76 15.17
N ASP A 35 12.49 -4.27 14.74
CA ASP A 35 11.99 -5.59 15.16
C ASP A 35 12.46 -6.74 14.27
N GLY A 36 13.13 -6.44 13.15
CA GLY A 36 13.69 -7.43 12.23
C GLY A 36 12.66 -8.29 11.51
N LYS A 37 11.45 -7.76 11.28
CA LYS A 37 10.32 -8.49 10.67
C LYS A 37 10.32 -8.36 9.15
N THR A 38 9.87 -9.41 8.46
CA THR A 38 9.55 -9.31 7.04
C THR A 38 8.18 -8.66 6.88
N VAL A 39 8.10 -7.49 6.24
CA VAL A 39 6.83 -6.78 6.02
C VAL A 39 6.44 -6.87 4.54
N ILE A 40 5.25 -7.39 4.25
CA ILE A 40 4.67 -7.46 2.90
C ILE A 40 3.51 -6.47 2.86
N VAL A 41 3.65 -5.44 2.02
CA VAL A 41 2.66 -4.36 1.90
C VAL A 41 2.00 -4.39 0.53
N THR A 42 0.67 -4.36 0.50
CA THR A 42 -0.15 -4.17 -0.70
C THR A 42 -1.03 -2.94 -0.57
N GLY A 43 -1.19 -2.22 -1.68
CA GLY A 43 -2.00 -1.00 -1.69
C GLY A 43 -2.00 -0.32 -3.05
N LEU A 44 -2.86 0.69 -3.19
CA LEU A 44 -2.94 1.53 -4.39
C LEU A 44 -1.89 2.64 -4.32
N ASP A 45 -1.10 2.78 -5.37
CA ASP A 45 -0.10 3.84 -5.49
C ASP A 45 -0.71 5.19 -5.89
N GLY A 46 -1.95 5.19 -6.40
CA GLY A 46 -2.69 6.40 -6.69
C GLY A 46 -4.21 6.26 -6.62
N ASP A 47 -4.88 7.37 -6.35
CA ASP A 47 -6.33 7.48 -6.33
C ASP A 47 -6.93 7.51 -7.76
N TYR A 48 -8.25 7.63 -7.86
CA TYR A 48 -8.94 7.73 -9.16
C TYR A 48 -8.59 9.00 -9.96
N LEU A 49 -7.98 10.01 -9.33
CA LEU A 49 -7.44 11.22 -9.94
C LEU A 49 -5.95 11.09 -10.27
N ARG A 50 -5.35 9.93 -10.01
CA ARG A 50 -3.91 9.62 -10.15
C ARG A 50 -3.02 10.46 -9.25
N ARG A 51 -3.55 10.96 -8.14
CA ARG A 51 -2.77 11.58 -7.06
C ARG A 51 -2.24 10.48 -6.14
N SER A 52 -1.17 10.77 -5.40
CA SER A 52 -0.70 9.85 -4.35
C SER A 52 -1.85 9.47 -3.43
N PHE A 53 -1.98 8.19 -3.11
CA PHE A 53 -3.00 7.68 -2.20
C PHE A 53 -2.35 7.24 -0.89
N GLY A 54 -2.56 8.03 0.16
CA GLY A 54 -1.94 7.80 1.46
C GLY A 54 -0.41 7.81 1.35
N SER A 55 0.24 6.98 2.18
CA SER A 55 1.70 6.91 2.31
C SER A 55 2.34 5.70 1.62
N VAL A 56 1.61 5.03 0.69
CA VAL A 56 2.14 3.86 -0.05
C VAL A 56 3.40 4.23 -0.83
N LEU A 57 3.46 5.42 -1.42
CA LEU A 57 4.65 5.87 -2.16
C LEU A 57 5.82 6.23 -1.25
N ASP A 58 5.56 6.59 0.01
CA ASP A 58 6.60 7.02 0.94
C ASP A 58 7.49 5.86 1.39
N ILE A 59 6.93 4.66 1.49
CA ILE A 59 7.65 3.43 1.90
C ILE A 59 8.50 2.81 0.79
N ILE A 60 8.41 3.28 -0.47
CA ILE A 60 9.23 2.76 -1.58
C ILE A 60 10.73 2.88 -1.29
N ARG A 61 11.15 3.92 -0.56
CA ARG A 61 12.57 4.11 -0.20
C ARG A 61 13.07 3.13 0.87
N LEU A 62 12.15 2.54 1.63
CA LEU A 62 12.44 1.55 2.67
C LEU A 62 12.39 0.13 2.11
N ALA A 63 11.65 -0.09 1.02
CA ALA A 63 11.36 -1.41 0.51
C ALA A 63 12.56 -2.03 -0.22
N ASP A 64 12.91 -3.27 0.14
CA ASP A 64 13.90 -4.08 -0.59
C ASP A 64 13.44 -4.42 -2.01
N SER A 65 12.13 -4.57 -2.21
CA SER A 65 11.54 -4.86 -3.52
C SER A 65 10.19 -4.20 -3.69
N VAL A 66 9.91 -3.74 -4.92
CA VAL A 66 8.64 -3.10 -5.27
C VAL A 66 8.13 -3.71 -6.57
N THR A 67 6.90 -4.19 -6.56
CA THR A 67 6.23 -4.73 -7.75
C THR A 67 4.99 -3.91 -8.07
N LYS A 68 4.99 -3.22 -9.22
CA LYS A 68 3.80 -2.54 -9.73
C LYS A 68 3.00 -3.48 -10.64
N LEU A 69 1.86 -3.94 -10.15
CA LEU A 69 0.97 -4.82 -10.89
C LEU A 69 0.17 -4.06 -11.96
N THR A 70 -0.29 -4.79 -12.97
CA THR A 70 -1.21 -4.26 -13.99
C THR A 70 -2.44 -5.13 -14.09
N ALA A 71 -3.60 -4.49 -14.15
CA ALA A 71 -4.88 -5.17 -14.39
C ALA A 71 -5.19 -5.29 -15.88
N ARG A 72 -6.36 -5.83 -16.22
CA ARG A 72 -6.94 -5.78 -17.58
C ARG A 72 -7.90 -4.59 -17.68
N CYS A 73 -7.81 -3.83 -18.76
CA CYS A 73 -8.67 -2.68 -19.03
C CYS A 73 -10.04 -3.17 -19.52
N GLU A 74 -11.09 -2.77 -18.82
CA GLU A 74 -12.47 -3.09 -19.20
C GLU A 74 -12.91 -2.45 -20.53
N LEU A 75 -12.33 -1.31 -20.93
CA LEU A 75 -12.71 -0.60 -22.16
C LEU A 75 -12.09 -1.20 -23.42
N TYR A 76 -10.83 -1.65 -23.33
CA TYR A 76 -10.02 -2.02 -24.51
C TYR A 76 -9.38 -3.41 -24.41
N GLY A 77 -9.53 -4.12 -23.29
CA GLY A 77 -8.93 -5.44 -23.06
C GLY A 77 -7.39 -5.47 -22.93
N LYS A 78 -6.73 -4.30 -22.97
CA LYS A 78 -5.26 -4.16 -22.83
C LYS A 78 -4.85 -4.03 -21.36
N ARG A 79 -3.54 -3.91 -21.07
CA ARG A 79 -3.05 -3.64 -19.71
C ARG A 79 -3.64 -2.33 -19.16
N ALA A 80 -4.12 -2.39 -17.93
CA ALA A 80 -4.62 -1.25 -17.16
C ALA A 80 -3.63 -0.88 -16.05
N PHE A 81 -3.33 0.41 -15.97
CA PHE A 81 -2.33 0.98 -15.05
C PHE A 81 -2.94 1.91 -14.00
N PHE A 82 -4.23 2.24 -14.13
CA PHE A 82 -4.90 3.24 -13.31
C PHE A 82 -6.31 2.78 -12.96
N THR A 83 -6.78 3.23 -11.79
CA THR A 83 -8.13 3.03 -11.33
C THR A 83 -9.05 4.11 -11.90
N LEU A 84 -10.21 3.71 -12.42
CA LEU A 84 -11.25 4.62 -12.95
C LEU A 84 -12.47 4.60 -12.04
N ARG A 85 -12.88 5.77 -11.54
CA ARG A 85 -14.16 5.93 -10.83
C ARG A 85 -15.27 6.26 -11.83
N LEU A 86 -16.29 5.41 -11.92
CA LEU A 86 -17.40 5.56 -12.89
C LEU A 86 -18.49 6.54 -12.44
N ARG A 87 -18.68 6.72 -11.13
CA ARG A 87 -19.75 7.57 -10.57
C ARG A 87 -19.16 8.81 -9.91
N ARG A 88 -19.84 9.95 -10.09
CA ARG A 88 -19.55 11.19 -9.36
C ARG A 88 -20.21 11.16 -7.97
N HIS A 89 -19.59 10.45 -7.04
CA HIS A 89 -19.78 10.74 -5.61
C HIS A 89 -18.57 11.54 -5.11
N LYS A 90 -18.84 12.66 -4.44
CA LYS A 90 -17.82 13.42 -3.71
C LYS A 90 -17.21 12.51 -2.65
N GLN A 91 -15.89 12.50 -2.57
CA GLN A 91 -15.18 11.90 -1.45
C GLN A 91 -15.35 12.86 -0.27
N ILE A 92 -15.89 12.35 0.84
CA ILE A 92 -16.02 13.06 2.11
C ILE A 92 -14.65 13.07 2.77
#